data_AF-A0A416VUX0-F1
#
_entry.id   AF-A0A416VUX0-F1
#
_cell.length_a   1.000
_cell.length_b   1.000
_cell.length_c   1.000
_cell.angle_alpha   90.00
_cell.angle_beta   90.00
_cell.angle_gamma   90.00
#
_symmetry.space_group_name_H-M   'P 1'
#
loop_
_entity.id
_entity.type
_entity.pdbx_description
1 polymer ?
#
loop_
_entity_poly.entity_id
_entity_poly.type
_entity_poly.pdbx_seq_one_letter_code
_entity_poly.pdbx_strand_id
1 'polypeptide(L)'
;MIAKGMVDANGNQIQFKPPDWELILDKTLPAQSSDGTLLNFEDLVLDGTYKELRFITVMWTSASGAAILYVNNGTEPVVTLQGVLTTNATFTYDFILQDTDLPGRYLLLTGERTMSGAKAINSEVKKYQNSGSDETIPIVADIKNLKLKFESGWTNTSARYVRVYGRK
;
A
#
# COMPACT_ATOMS: atom_id res chain seq x y z
N MET A 1 25.82 -8.44 -0.68
CA MET A 1 24.71 -9.41 -0.54
C MET A 1 23.49 -8.79 -1.19
N ILE A 2 23.00 -9.37 -2.29
CA ILE A 2 21.84 -8.85 -3.03
C ILE A 2 20.58 -9.44 -2.40
N ALA A 3 19.66 -8.59 -1.95
CA ALA A 3 18.38 -8.99 -1.40
C ALA A 3 17.61 -9.83 -2.46
N LYS A 4 17.14 -11.03 -2.08
CA LYS A 4 16.28 -11.86 -2.93
C LYS A 4 14.96 -11.12 -3.17
N GLY A 5 14.84 -10.47 -4.33
CA GLY A 5 13.63 -9.76 -4.75
C GLY A 5 12.48 -10.70 -5.14
N MET A 6 11.26 -10.15 -5.10
CA MET A 6 10.06 -10.81 -5.63
C MET A 6 10.26 -11.14 -7.13
N VAL A 7 9.87 -12.35 -7.51
CA VAL A 7 9.96 -12.84 -8.89
C VAL A 7 8.57 -12.97 -9.50
N ASP A 8 8.45 -12.75 -10.81
CA ASP A 8 7.22 -13.02 -11.56
C ASP A 8 6.98 -14.54 -11.71
N ALA A 9 5.88 -14.92 -12.35
CA ALA A 9 5.51 -16.32 -12.56
C ALA A 9 6.53 -17.12 -13.41
N ASN A 10 7.46 -16.44 -14.07
CA ASN A 10 8.51 -17.03 -14.90
C ASN A 10 9.89 -17.01 -14.19
N GLY A 11 9.94 -16.58 -12.93
CA GLY A 11 11.18 -16.51 -12.16
C GLY A 11 12.03 -15.29 -12.46
N ASN A 12 11.54 -14.32 -13.25
CA ASN A 12 12.27 -13.08 -13.49
C ASN A 12 12.17 -12.19 -12.25
N GLN A 13 13.27 -11.55 -11.87
CA GLN A 13 13.20 -10.48 -10.88
C GLN A 13 12.24 -9.41 -11.38
N ILE A 14 11.24 -9.06 -10.57
CA ILE A 14 10.41 -7.92 -10.87
C ILE A 14 11.28 -6.68 -10.64
N GLN A 15 11.82 -6.12 -11.73
CA GLN A 15 12.54 -4.86 -11.70
C GLN A 15 11.54 -3.74 -11.48
N PHE A 16 11.40 -3.33 -10.23
CA PHE A 16 10.83 -2.02 -9.90
C PHE A 16 12.00 -1.04 -9.82
N LYS A 17 12.28 -0.27 -10.90
CA LYS A 17 12.70 1.15 -10.79
C LYS A 17 13.03 1.86 -12.11
N PRO A 18 12.39 3.03 -12.35
CA PRO A 18 13.05 4.26 -12.82
C PRO A 18 13.94 4.86 -11.69
N PRO A 19 14.91 5.75 -12.01
CA PRO A 19 15.94 6.23 -11.08
C PRO A 19 15.48 7.00 -9.82
N ASP A 20 14.20 7.38 -9.72
CA ASP A 20 13.76 8.37 -8.72
C ASP A 20 13.24 7.78 -7.40
N TRP A 21 12.93 6.48 -7.36
CA TRP A 21 12.40 5.83 -6.16
C TRP A 21 13.53 5.20 -5.34
N GLU A 22 13.51 5.34 -4.02
CA GLU A 22 14.42 4.73 -3.04
C GLU A 22 13.66 3.63 -2.27
N LEU A 23 14.26 2.46 -2.05
CA LEU A 23 13.60 1.42 -1.23
C LEU A 23 13.90 1.75 0.23
N ILE A 24 12.87 2.04 1.02
CA ILE A 24 13.02 2.52 2.41
C ILE A 24 12.50 1.52 3.44
N LEU A 25 11.68 0.56 3.03
CA LEU A 25 11.28 -0.58 3.85
C LEU A 25 11.04 -1.81 2.97
N ASP A 26 11.62 -2.95 3.36
CA ASP A 26 11.28 -4.27 2.82
C ASP A 26 11.06 -5.21 4.01
N LYS A 27 9.82 -5.64 4.22
CA LYS A 27 9.49 -6.49 5.36
C LYS A 27 8.50 -7.59 5.02
N THR A 28 8.60 -8.65 5.82
CA THR A 28 7.69 -9.78 5.77
C THR A 28 6.85 -9.82 7.04
N LEU A 29 5.53 -9.65 6.94
CA LEU A 29 4.62 -9.79 8.07
C LEU A 29 4.12 -11.24 8.16
N PRO A 30 3.93 -11.80 9.36
CA PRO A 30 3.39 -13.15 9.52
C PRO A 30 1.95 -13.24 9.00
N ALA A 31 1.55 -14.46 8.63
CA ALA A 31 0.16 -14.79 8.35
C ALA A 31 -0.70 -14.53 9.59
N GLN A 32 -1.87 -13.91 9.41
CA GLN A 32 -2.82 -13.64 10.49
C GLN A 32 -4.24 -13.90 9.97
N SER A 33 -5.10 -14.46 10.83
CA SER A 33 -6.52 -14.65 10.57
C SER A 33 -7.32 -13.66 11.44
N SER A 34 -7.69 -12.52 10.88
CA SER A 34 -8.50 -11.51 11.58
C SER A 34 -9.46 -10.81 10.62
N ASP A 35 -10.52 -10.23 11.17
CA ASP A 35 -11.39 -9.31 10.46
C ASP A 35 -10.61 -8.03 10.14
N GLY A 36 -10.19 -7.93 8.88
CA GLY A 36 -9.33 -6.85 8.40
C GLY A 36 -7.84 -7.15 8.53
N THR A 37 -7.06 -6.43 7.73
CA THR A 37 -5.60 -6.54 7.69
C THR A 37 -4.99 -5.17 7.93
N LEU A 38 -4.30 -4.99 9.06
CA LEU A 38 -3.54 -3.77 9.33
C LEU A 38 -2.10 -3.95 8.85
N LEU A 39 -1.66 -3.10 7.92
CA LEU A 39 -0.26 -2.91 7.59
C LEU A 39 0.26 -1.74 8.44
N ASN A 40 0.97 -2.09 9.50
CA ASN A 40 1.60 -1.12 10.39
C ASN A 40 3.06 -0.93 9.98
N PHE A 41 3.46 0.30 9.67
CA PHE A 41 4.79 0.64 9.19
C PHE A 41 5.66 1.25 10.30
N GLU A 42 5.53 0.80 11.55
CA GLU A 42 6.31 1.30 12.71
C GLU A 42 7.84 1.26 12.53
N ASP A 43 8.35 0.34 11.72
CA ASP A 43 9.78 0.23 11.39
C ASP A 43 10.24 1.23 10.31
N LEU A 44 9.32 2.00 9.74
CA LEU A 44 9.58 2.96 8.68
C LEU A 44 10.20 4.23 9.28
N VAL A 45 11.41 4.56 8.85
CA VAL A 45 12.07 5.82 9.20
C VAL A 45 11.83 6.82 8.07
N LEU A 46 11.03 7.84 8.36
CA LEU A 46 10.81 9.00 7.49
C LEU A 46 11.54 10.21 8.10
N ASP A 47 12.37 10.86 7.29
CA ASP A 47 13.21 11.99 7.67
C ASP A 47 12.76 13.32 7.02
N GLY A 48 11.58 13.31 6.40
CA GLY A 48 11.00 14.46 5.72
C GLY A 48 11.62 14.79 4.36
N THR A 49 12.45 13.90 3.80
CA THR A 49 13.07 14.14 2.48
C THR A 49 12.22 13.67 1.30
N TYR A 50 11.16 12.88 1.55
CA TYR A 50 10.32 12.32 0.49
C TYR A 50 9.09 13.18 0.23
N LYS A 51 8.78 13.39 -1.06
CA LYS A 51 7.56 14.03 -1.56
C LYS A 51 6.47 13.03 -1.94
N GLU A 52 6.86 11.78 -2.20
CA GLU A 52 5.91 10.69 -2.46
C GLU A 52 6.35 9.40 -1.78
N LEU A 53 5.35 8.60 -1.40
CA LEU A 53 5.55 7.26 -0.86
C LEU A 53 4.76 6.25 -1.70
N ARG A 54 5.38 5.12 -2.01
CA ARG A 54 4.75 4.01 -2.73
C ARG A 54 4.75 2.74 -1.87
N PHE A 55 3.58 2.15 -1.67
CA PHE A 55 3.38 0.94 -0.87
C PHE A 55 2.95 -0.21 -1.77
N ILE A 56 3.71 -1.29 -1.79
CA ILE A 56 3.39 -2.49 -2.57
C ILE A 56 3.18 -3.65 -1.60
N THR A 57 2.05 -4.34 -1.76
CA THR A 57 1.73 -5.55 -1.01
C THR A 57 0.99 -6.55 -1.89
N VAL A 58 1.15 -7.84 -1.59
CA VAL A 58 0.39 -8.91 -2.24
C VAL A 58 -0.44 -9.61 -1.18
N MET A 59 -1.74 -9.74 -1.40
CA MET A 59 -2.63 -10.40 -0.45
C MET A 59 -3.83 -11.07 -1.13
N TRP A 60 -4.36 -12.08 -0.46
CA TRP A 60 -5.65 -12.69 -0.81
C TRP A 60 -6.72 -12.15 0.14
N THR A 61 -7.90 -11.83 -0.37
CA THR A 61 -8.99 -11.20 0.38
C THR A 61 -10.26 -12.06 0.36
N SER A 62 -10.88 -12.29 1.52
CA SER A 62 -12.12 -13.09 1.66
C SER A 62 -13.40 -12.31 1.45
N ALA A 63 -13.35 -10.99 1.61
CA ALA A 63 -14.50 -10.10 1.46
C ALA A 63 -14.12 -8.84 0.68
N SER A 64 -15.12 -8.19 0.10
CA SER A 64 -14.95 -6.85 -0.48
C SER A 64 -14.88 -5.79 0.63
N GLY A 65 -14.28 -4.64 0.34
CA GLY A 65 -14.09 -3.58 1.34
C GLY A 65 -13.16 -2.46 0.87
N ALA A 66 -12.90 -1.52 1.77
CA ALA A 66 -12.04 -0.37 1.53
C ALA A 66 -10.58 -0.59 1.95
N ALA A 67 -9.71 0.26 1.43
CA ALA A 67 -8.38 0.52 1.96
C ALA A 67 -8.37 1.90 2.64
N ILE A 68 -7.90 1.96 3.88
CA ILE A 68 -8.01 3.11 4.76
C ILE A 68 -6.62 3.50 5.27
N LEU A 69 -6.23 4.75 5.02
CA LEU A 69 -4.95 5.31 5.41
C LEU A 69 -5.06 6.11 6.71
N TYR A 70 -4.15 5.82 7.64
CA TYR A 70 -3.92 6.60 8.85
C TYR A 70 -2.46 7.06 8.85
N VAL A 71 -2.23 8.27 9.32
CA VAL A 71 -0.90 8.88 9.41
C VAL A 71 -0.64 9.39 10.83
N ASN A 72 0.62 9.45 11.23
CA ASN A 72 1.06 10.04 12.51
C ASN A 72 0.34 9.50 13.76
N ASN A 73 -0.06 8.22 13.73
CA ASN A 73 -0.84 7.55 14.78
C ASN A 73 -2.21 8.21 15.06
N GLY A 74 -2.77 8.95 14.10
CA GLY A 74 -4.14 9.45 14.17
C GLY A 74 -5.15 8.33 14.30
N THR A 75 -6.22 8.59 15.06
CA THR A 75 -7.35 7.67 15.23
C THR A 75 -8.37 7.78 14.11
N GLU A 76 -8.41 8.93 13.45
CA GLU A 76 -9.29 9.19 12.30
C GLU A 76 -8.58 8.87 10.98
N PRO A 77 -9.28 8.29 10.00
CA PRO A 77 -8.72 8.00 8.70
C PRO A 77 -8.51 9.29 7.90
N VAL A 78 -7.33 9.42 7.29
CA VAL A 78 -6.99 10.57 6.44
C VAL A 78 -7.48 10.38 5.02
N VAL A 79 -7.40 9.15 4.49
CA VAL A 79 -7.92 8.81 3.16
C VAL A 79 -8.59 7.45 3.20
N THR A 80 -9.75 7.33 2.56
CA THR A 80 -10.44 6.05 2.39
C THR A 80 -10.70 5.79 0.90
N LEU A 81 -10.16 4.69 0.39
CA LEU A 81 -10.42 4.19 -0.97
C LEU A 81 -11.47 3.08 -0.91
N GLN A 82 -12.68 3.40 -1.37
CA GLN A 82 -13.81 2.47 -1.38
C GLN A 82 -13.71 1.44 -2.50
N GLY A 83 -14.17 0.21 -2.24
CA GLY A 83 -14.27 -0.86 -3.25
C GLY A 83 -12.93 -1.40 -3.78
N VAL A 84 -11.83 -1.11 -3.09
CA VAL A 84 -10.48 -1.57 -3.45
C VAL A 84 -10.36 -3.08 -3.32
N LEU A 85 -11.03 -3.70 -2.35
CA LEU A 85 -10.92 -5.13 -2.08
C LEU A 85 -12.03 -5.91 -2.77
N THR A 86 -11.70 -7.10 -3.27
CA THR A 86 -12.64 -8.07 -3.87
C THR A 86 -12.27 -9.48 -3.46
N THR A 87 -13.15 -10.45 -3.67
CA THR A 87 -12.96 -11.81 -3.14
C THR A 87 -12.27 -12.77 -4.10
N ASN A 88 -11.90 -13.95 -3.59
CA ASN A 88 -11.60 -15.17 -4.35
C ASN A 88 -10.34 -15.16 -5.24
N ALA A 89 -9.48 -14.15 -5.16
CA ALA A 89 -8.20 -14.14 -5.85
C ALA A 89 -7.10 -13.50 -4.99
N THR A 90 -5.85 -13.76 -5.37
CA THR A 90 -4.71 -13.00 -4.86
C THR A 90 -4.59 -11.73 -5.69
N PHE A 91 -4.31 -10.62 -5.04
CA PHE A 91 -4.15 -9.33 -5.67
C PHE A 91 -2.82 -8.71 -5.25
N THR A 92 -2.16 -8.11 -6.22
CA THR A 92 -1.11 -7.13 -5.98
C THR A 92 -1.78 -5.77 -5.84
N TYR A 93 -1.48 -5.08 -4.75
CA TYR A 93 -1.89 -3.71 -4.50
C TYR A 93 -0.68 -2.81 -4.52
N ASP A 94 -0.82 -1.71 -5.24
CA ASP A 94 0.22 -0.71 -5.42
C ASP A 94 -0.37 0.67 -5.16
N PHE A 95 0.04 1.29 -4.06
CA PHE A 95 -0.48 2.56 -3.62
C PHE A 95 0.57 3.63 -3.74
N ILE A 96 0.19 4.82 -4.21
CA ILE A 96 1.04 6.02 -4.22
C ILE A 96 0.34 7.09 -3.37
N LEU A 97 1.06 7.58 -2.36
CA LEU A 97 0.69 8.73 -1.55
C LEU A 97 1.55 9.92 -1.96
N GLN A 98 0.91 11.04 -2.23
CA GLN A 98 1.55 12.29 -2.66
C GLN A 98 0.78 13.49 -2.13
N ASP A 99 1.47 14.61 -1.99
CA ASP A 99 0.83 15.90 -1.70
C ASP A 99 0.00 16.37 -2.91
N THR A 100 -0.99 17.23 -2.67
CA THR A 100 -1.74 17.90 -3.74
C THR A 100 -1.66 19.40 -3.66
N ASP A 101 -1.68 20.06 -4.81
CA ASP A 101 -1.75 21.52 -4.97
C ASP A 101 -3.20 22.04 -5.08
N LEU A 102 -4.19 21.13 -5.08
CA LEU A 102 -5.60 21.46 -5.21
C LEU A 102 -6.18 22.03 -3.90
N PRO A 103 -6.96 23.14 -3.95
CA PRO A 103 -7.57 23.70 -2.76
C PRO A 103 -8.43 22.68 -1.98
N GLY A 104 -8.20 22.58 -0.67
CA GLY A 104 -8.95 21.69 0.22
C GLY A 104 -8.58 20.20 0.11
N ARG A 105 -7.57 19.85 -0.70
CA ARG A 105 -6.97 18.51 -0.77
C ARG A 105 -5.51 18.62 -0.36
N TYR A 106 -5.06 17.68 0.48
CA TYR A 106 -3.73 17.78 1.09
C TYR A 106 -2.89 16.54 0.82
N LEU A 107 -3.50 15.36 0.93
CA LEU A 107 -2.90 14.10 0.54
C LEU A 107 -3.78 13.38 -0.47
N LEU A 108 -3.21 12.92 -1.56
CA LEU A 108 -3.84 12.06 -2.56
C LEU A 108 -3.25 10.65 -2.44
N LEU A 109 -4.14 9.69 -2.20
CA LEU A 109 -3.81 8.28 -2.29
C LEU A 109 -4.40 7.72 -3.58
N THR A 110 -3.54 7.23 -4.46
CA THR A 110 -3.92 6.44 -5.63
C THR A 110 -3.62 4.98 -5.34
N GLY A 111 -4.55 4.07 -5.64
CA GLY A 111 -4.35 2.64 -5.54
C GLY A 111 -4.56 1.98 -6.89
N GLU A 112 -3.63 1.12 -7.29
CA GLU A 112 -3.82 0.17 -8.38
C GLU A 112 -3.92 -1.24 -7.81
N ARG A 113 -4.86 -2.00 -8.35
CA ARG A 113 -5.05 -3.41 -8.02
C ARG A 113 -4.94 -4.25 -9.27
N THR A 114 -4.12 -5.28 -9.21
CA THR A 114 -3.98 -6.28 -10.28
C THR A 114 -4.19 -7.67 -9.71
N MET A 115 -5.00 -8.48 -10.39
CA MET A 115 -5.16 -9.89 -10.02
C MET A 115 -3.87 -10.66 -10.32
N SER A 116 -3.42 -11.48 -9.37
CA SER A 116 -2.16 -12.23 -9.46
C SER A 116 -2.30 -13.64 -8.88
N GLY A 117 -1.33 -14.52 -9.16
CA GLY A 117 -1.27 -15.88 -8.62
C GLY A 117 -2.11 -16.93 -9.38
N ALA A 118 -2.11 -18.17 -8.87
CA ALA A 118 -2.67 -19.34 -9.55
C ALA A 118 -4.20 -19.31 -9.79
N LYS A 119 -4.92 -18.41 -9.11
CA LYS A 119 -6.37 -18.20 -9.29
C LYS A 119 -6.70 -16.97 -10.14
N ALA A 120 -5.70 -16.30 -10.73
CA ALA A 120 -5.95 -15.20 -11.64
C ALA A 120 -6.58 -15.71 -12.93
N ILE A 121 -7.85 -15.39 -13.15
CA ILE A 121 -8.59 -15.77 -14.37
C ILE A 121 -8.49 -14.71 -15.47
N ASN A 122 -8.13 -13.48 -15.10
CA ASN A 122 -7.82 -12.37 -16.00
C ASN A 122 -6.77 -11.46 -15.37
N SER A 123 -6.03 -10.72 -16.20
CA SER A 123 -5.07 -9.69 -15.77
C SER A 123 -5.71 -8.31 -15.91
N GLU A 124 -6.76 -8.04 -15.13
CA GLU A 124 -7.38 -6.71 -15.09
C GLU A 124 -6.67 -5.81 -14.08
N VAL A 125 -6.37 -4.57 -14.48
CA VAL A 125 -5.88 -3.50 -13.59
C VAL A 125 -7.03 -2.56 -13.26
N LYS A 126 -7.32 -2.39 -11.97
CA LYS A 126 -8.28 -1.40 -11.47
C LYS A 126 -7.58 -0.28 -10.74
N LYS A 127 -8.03 0.95 -10.97
CA LYS A 127 -7.46 2.16 -10.36
C LYS A 127 -8.47 2.81 -9.42
N TYR A 128 -7.97 3.34 -8.32
CA TYR A 128 -8.71 3.95 -7.25
C TYR A 128 -8.00 5.23 -6.85
N GLN A 129 -8.74 6.28 -6.49
CA GLN A 129 -8.14 7.51 -5.97
C GLN A 129 -9.09 8.18 -5.00
N ASN A 130 -8.54 8.78 -3.95
CA ASN A 130 -9.24 9.69 -3.06
C ASN A 130 -8.22 10.58 -2.35
N SER A 131 -8.69 11.69 -1.81
CA SER A 131 -7.86 12.64 -1.09
C SER A 131 -8.38 12.92 0.30
N GLY A 132 -7.49 13.29 1.21
CA GLY A 132 -7.85 13.78 2.52
C GLY A 132 -8.32 15.24 2.47
N SER A 133 -9.19 15.62 3.41
CA SER A 133 -9.79 16.94 3.50
C SER A 133 -9.37 17.69 4.77
N ASP A 134 -8.99 18.95 4.60
CA ASP A 134 -8.64 19.98 5.61
C ASP A 134 -7.15 20.20 5.95
N GLU A 135 -6.86 21.39 6.47
CA GLU A 135 -5.52 21.91 6.78
C GLU A 135 -4.83 21.18 7.95
N THR A 136 -5.53 20.29 8.65
CA THR A 136 -4.96 19.50 9.75
C THR A 136 -4.22 18.25 9.25
N ILE A 137 -4.41 17.92 7.97
CA ILE A 137 -3.75 16.78 7.33
C ILE A 137 -2.29 17.12 7.04
N PRO A 138 -1.32 16.32 7.53
CA PRO A 138 0.09 16.57 7.27
C PRO A 138 0.42 16.34 5.80
N ILE A 139 1.40 17.08 5.28
CA ILE A 139 2.05 16.77 4.00
C ILE A 139 2.96 15.54 4.14
N VAL A 140 3.34 14.92 3.02
CA VAL A 140 4.16 13.70 3.00
C VAL A 140 5.46 13.86 3.80
N ALA A 141 6.11 15.01 3.71
CA ALA A 141 7.34 15.31 4.43
C ALA A 141 7.18 15.32 5.96
N ASP A 142 5.98 15.58 6.48
CA ASP A 142 5.69 15.65 7.91
C ASP A 142 5.18 14.30 8.49
N ILE A 143 5.04 13.28 7.64
CA ILE A 143 4.62 11.94 8.08
C ILE A 143 5.80 11.24 8.76
N LYS A 144 5.57 10.79 10.00
CA LYS A 144 6.52 10.02 10.82
C LYS A 144 6.13 8.56 10.93
N ASN A 145 4.83 8.26 10.85
CA ASN A 145 4.29 6.91 10.96
C ASN A 145 3.13 6.77 9.99
N LEU A 146 2.99 5.58 9.41
CA LEU A 146 1.90 5.26 8.48
C LEU A 146 1.26 3.93 8.87
N LYS A 147 -0.06 3.84 8.69
CA LYS A 147 -0.81 2.60 8.81
C LYS A 147 -1.81 2.51 7.67
N LEU A 148 -1.80 1.39 6.94
CA LEU A 148 -2.79 1.09 5.90
C LEU A 148 -3.65 -0.08 6.36
N LYS A 149 -4.94 0.18 6.61
CA LYS A 149 -5.91 -0.83 7.01
C LYS A 149 -6.72 -1.27 5.80
N PHE A 150 -6.79 -2.57 5.59
CA PHE A 150 -7.77 -3.20 4.71
C PHE A 150 -8.94 -3.66 5.56
N GLU A 151 -10.16 -3.21 5.25
CA GLU A 151 -11.36 -3.52 6.03
C GLU A 151 -11.69 -5.00 6.05
N SER A 152 -11.38 -5.71 4.97
CA SER A 152 -11.53 -7.15 4.89
C SER A 152 -10.19 -7.86 4.99
N GLY A 153 -10.26 -9.01 5.66
CA GLY A 153 -9.12 -9.79 6.11
C GLY A 153 -8.59 -10.77 5.07
N TRP A 154 -7.34 -11.12 5.33
CA TRP A 154 -6.56 -12.17 4.70
C TRP A 154 -6.95 -13.52 5.29
N THR A 155 -7.42 -14.49 4.49
CA THR A 155 -7.47 -15.90 4.93
C THR A 155 -6.52 -16.75 4.11
N ASN A 156 -5.31 -16.96 4.63
CA ASN A 156 -4.28 -17.81 4.01
C ASN A 156 -3.15 -18.08 5.02
N THR A 157 -2.38 -19.14 4.76
CA THR A 157 -1.31 -19.72 5.59
C THR A 157 0.11 -19.20 5.30
N SER A 158 0.27 -18.12 4.55
CA SER A 158 1.54 -17.61 4.02
C SER A 158 1.79 -16.15 4.38
N ALA A 159 3.06 -15.78 4.39
CA ALA A 159 3.52 -14.48 4.85
C ALA A 159 3.26 -13.34 3.85
N ARG A 160 3.22 -12.12 4.37
CA ARG A 160 2.97 -10.84 3.71
C ARG A 160 4.25 -10.17 3.30
N TYR A 161 4.48 -9.95 2.01
CA TYR A 161 5.57 -9.08 1.58
C TYR A 161 5.05 -7.66 1.44
N VAL A 162 5.69 -6.73 2.14
CA VAL A 162 5.38 -5.31 2.11
C VAL A 162 6.63 -4.54 1.77
N ARG A 163 6.54 -3.71 0.74
CA ARG A 163 7.62 -2.83 0.31
C ARG A 163 7.16 -1.40 0.30
N VAL A 164 8.01 -0.51 0.81
CA VAL A 164 7.78 0.92 0.77
C VAL A 164 8.93 1.57 0.03
N TYR A 165 8.59 2.43 -0.91
CA TYR A 165 9.54 3.27 -1.64
C TYR A 165 9.24 4.74 -1.37
N GLY A 166 10.29 5.56 -1.33
CA GLY A 166 10.17 7.02 -1.24
C GLY A 166 10.72 7.69 -2.50
N ARG A 167 10.11 8.80 -2.92
CA ARG A 167 10.62 9.67 -4.00
C ARG A 167 10.92 11.06 -3.44
N LYS A 168 12.11 11.60 -3.71
CA LYS A 168 12.56 12.91 -3.23
C LYS A 168 12.01 14.08 -4.08
#